data_AF-A0A914MCL8-F1
#
_entry.id   AF-A0A914MCL8-F1
#
_cell.length_a   1.000
_cell.length_b   1.000
_cell.length_c   1.000
_cell.angle_alpha   90.00
_cell.angle_beta   90.00
_cell.angle_gamma   90.00
#
_symmetry.space_group_name_H-M   'P 1'
#
loop_
_entity.id
_entity.type
_entity.pdbx_description
1 polymer ?
#
loop_
_entity_poly.entity_id
_entity_poly.type
_entity_poly.pdbx_seq_one_letter_code
_entity_poly.pdbx_strand_id
1 'polypeptide(L)'
;MLIYNLHFVLLILIVPIFRSCSAIPRRGLEPWSIILCKFRDLATYEPRTKNWVVRWITGHNDEPDTIEQYFMNVSNGLYSIGGSNVNGWFTLSKTQKDILHMIGKSRRGRINPPLLGSDSSFRYFDVIKDLCFAEAVKNGSSLHRQKITIINAGTAAVFDKKNGVLLTPQLVFSSVLTHEMVHSFFIGHSYSDRKIRVFPYASSGEYDDRYDLMSTANAYMYHSNFGMSGPGLNGPHLDYLGWLPMDRMLYFGRTRGWLLIMLPYDRDDPNNYYTIELRTPHNFDRGIEQAKHEILNIYTTNLAFCSGTSSSEKWHKLLFYIIKAG
;
A
#
# COMPACT_ATOMS: atom_id res chain seq x y z
N MET A 1 -12.45 -74.29 -15.66
CA MET A 1 -11.05 -73.79 -15.61
C MET A 1 -10.87 -72.79 -16.73
N LEU A 2 -11.00 -71.49 -16.42
CA LEU A 2 -10.22 -70.36 -16.95
C LEU A 2 -10.89 -69.04 -16.52
N ILE A 3 -10.17 -68.33 -15.65
CA ILE A 3 -10.45 -67.02 -15.05
C ILE A 3 -9.67 -65.99 -15.86
N TYR A 4 -10.29 -64.92 -16.34
CA TYR A 4 -9.60 -63.64 -16.65
C TYR A 4 -10.61 -62.48 -16.48
N ASN A 5 -10.59 -61.81 -15.33
CA ASN A 5 -9.83 -60.61 -14.98
C ASN A 5 -10.30 -59.34 -15.70
N LEU A 6 -11.19 -58.62 -15.01
CA LEU A 6 -11.70 -57.30 -15.30
C LEU A 6 -10.64 -56.25 -14.90
N HIS A 7 -9.88 -55.72 -15.86
CA HIS A 7 -8.98 -54.59 -15.60
C HIS A 7 -9.75 -53.28 -15.66
N PHE A 8 -10.07 -52.73 -14.50
CA PHE A 8 -10.52 -51.36 -14.32
C PHE A 8 -9.30 -50.44 -14.48
N VAL A 9 -9.11 -49.86 -15.67
CA VAL A 9 -8.10 -48.81 -15.88
C VAL A 9 -8.66 -47.50 -15.33
N LEU A 10 -8.26 -47.16 -14.11
CA LEU A 10 -8.52 -45.85 -13.50
C LEU A 10 -7.63 -44.82 -14.20
N LEU A 11 -8.20 -44.12 -15.18
CA LEU A 11 -7.56 -43.00 -15.88
C LEU A 11 -7.57 -41.80 -14.93
N ILE A 12 -6.51 -41.65 -14.12
CA ILE A 12 -6.28 -40.45 -13.31
C ILE A 12 -5.97 -39.31 -14.28
N LEU A 13 -6.98 -38.50 -14.60
CA LEU A 13 -6.81 -37.18 -15.21
C LEU A 13 -6.03 -36.31 -14.21
N ILE A 14 -4.70 -36.27 -14.38
CA ILE A 14 -3.86 -35.24 -13.77
C ILE A 14 -4.21 -33.94 -14.47
N VAL A 15 -5.24 -33.25 -13.96
CA VAL A 15 -5.50 -31.86 -14.31
C VAL A 15 -4.36 -31.05 -13.67
N PRO A 16 -3.46 -30.44 -14.43
CA PRO A 16 -2.52 -29.49 -13.85
C PRO A 16 -3.36 -28.36 -13.26
N ILE A 17 -3.38 -28.26 -11.93
CA ILE A 17 -3.89 -27.10 -11.21
C ILE A 17 -2.88 -25.99 -11.48
N PHE A 18 -2.99 -25.34 -12.64
CA PHE A 18 -2.36 -24.06 -12.86
C PHE A 18 -2.99 -23.09 -11.86
N ARG A 19 -2.30 -22.83 -10.74
CA ARG A 19 -2.60 -21.66 -9.94
C ARG A 19 -2.20 -20.46 -10.78
N SER A 20 -3.15 -19.92 -11.54
CA SER A 20 -2.99 -18.58 -12.12
C SER A 20 -2.75 -17.63 -10.96
N CYS A 21 -1.51 -17.13 -10.82
CA CYS A 21 -1.28 -15.91 -10.08
C CYS A 21 -1.95 -14.81 -10.89
N SER A 22 -3.25 -14.59 -10.63
CA SER A 22 -3.97 -13.54 -11.32
C SER A 22 -3.44 -12.23 -10.79
N ALA A 23 -2.76 -11.45 -11.64
CA ALA A 23 -2.75 -10.00 -11.46
C ALA A 23 -4.21 -9.59 -11.23
N ILE A 24 -4.46 -8.74 -10.24
CA ILE A 24 -5.79 -8.25 -9.94
C ILE A 24 -5.83 -6.82 -10.45
N PRO A 25 -6.03 -6.60 -11.77
CA PRO A 25 -5.98 -5.27 -12.32
C PRO A 25 -6.98 -4.38 -11.59
N ARG A 26 -6.48 -3.30 -10.99
CA ARG A 26 -7.31 -2.33 -10.26
C ARG A 26 -7.62 -1.18 -11.19
N ARG A 27 -8.86 -1.08 -11.64
CA ARG A 27 -9.28 -0.07 -12.62
C ARG A 27 -10.62 0.53 -12.23
N GLY A 28 -10.85 1.74 -12.69
CA GLY A 28 -12.13 2.44 -12.59
C GLY A 28 -12.18 3.51 -11.51
N LEU A 29 -13.40 3.94 -11.23
CA LEU A 29 -13.73 4.96 -10.24
C LEU A 29 -14.17 4.28 -8.95
N GLU A 30 -13.38 4.41 -7.89
CA GLU A 30 -13.72 3.88 -6.56
C GLU A 30 -13.73 5.04 -5.56
N PRO A 31 -14.87 5.70 -5.35
CA PRO A 31 -14.99 6.76 -4.35
C PRO A 31 -14.80 6.24 -2.91
N TRP A 32 -14.14 7.03 -2.08
CA TRP A 32 -13.89 6.76 -0.66
C TRP A 32 -14.67 7.74 0.22
N SER A 33 -15.11 7.26 1.38
CA SER A 33 -15.63 8.14 2.43
C SER A 33 -14.59 8.44 3.47
N ILE A 34 -14.25 9.71 3.58
CA ILE A 34 -13.34 10.23 4.60
C ILE A 34 -14.18 10.70 5.78
N ILE A 35 -13.86 10.21 6.97
CA ILE A 35 -14.65 10.41 8.18
C ILE A 35 -13.72 10.99 9.23
N LEU A 36 -14.03 12.21 9.66
CA LEU A 36 -13.23 12.93 10.63
C LEU A 36 -13.86 12.75 12.01
N CYS A 37 -13.09 12.34 13.01
CA CYS A 37 -13.62 12.05 14.34
C CYS A 37 -12.78 12.63 15.47
N LYS A 38 -13.47 13.13 16.49
CA LYS A 38 -12.85 13.64 17.71
C LYS A 38 -13.25 12.78 18.89
N PHE A 39 -12.30 12.48 19.76
CA PHE A 39 -12.65 11.91 21.05
C PHE A 39 -13.39 12.94 21.92
N ARG A 40 -14.26 12.46 22.80
CA ARG A 40 -15.04 13.33 23.72
C ARG A 40 -14.16 14.25 24.56
N ASP A 41 -13.05 13.71 25.06
CA ASP A 41 -12.05 14.42 25.88
C ASP A 41 -11.19 15.40 25.07
N LEU A 42 -11.29 15.38 23.75
CA LEU A 42 -10.56 16.27 22.83
C LEU A 42 -11.51 16.94 21.83
N ALA A 43 -12.78 17.18 22.22
CA ALA A 43 -13.82 17.63 21.29
C ALA A 43 -13.54 18.99 20.61
N THR A 44 -12.67 19.81 21.18
CA THR A 44 -12.30 21.13 20.66
C THR A 44 -11.06 21.11 19.74
N TYR A 45 -10.34 20.00 19.67
CA TYR A 45 -9.11 19.89 18.89
C TYR A 45 -9.35 19.23 17.53
N GLU A 46 -9.06 19.98 16.46
CA GLU A 46 -9.09 19.53 15.07
C GLU A 46 -7.70 19.73 14.46
N PRO A 47 -6.93 18.65 14.20
CA PRO A 47 -5.57 18.75 13.65
C PRO A 47 -5.49 19.50 12.31
N ARG A 48 -6.55 19.35 11.51
CA ARG A 48 -6.74 19.98 10.20
C ARG A 48 -8.21 20.35 10.05
N THR A 49 -8.49 21.44 9.35
CA THR A 49 -9.87 21.81 9.04
C THR A 49 -10.46 20.82 8.03
N LYS A 50 -11.79 20.65 8.05
CA LYS A 50 -12.49 19.84 7.03
C LYS A 50 -12.12 20.29 5.60
N ASN A 51 -12.06 21.60 5.37
CA ASN A 51 -11.72 22.17 4.07
C ASN A 51 -10.29 21.82 3.62
N TRP A 52 -9.32 21.80 4.54
CA TRP A 52 -7.97 21.34 4.22
C TRP A 52 -7.98 19.87 3.78
N VAL A 53 -8.76 19.01 4.45
CA VAL A 53 -8.88 17.60 4.06
C VAL A 53 -9.57 17.45 2.70
N VAL A 54 -10.62 18.22 2.40
CA VAL A 54 -11.27 18.22 1.08
C VAL A 54 -10.27 18.53 -0.03
N ARG A 55 -9.48 19.60 0.14
CA ARG A 55 -8.40 19.95 -0.80
C ARG A 55 -7.36 18.83 -0.92
N TRP A 56 -6.94 18.26 0.20
CA TRP A 56 -5.97 17.18 0.19
C TRP A 56 -6.44 15.93 -0.58
N ILE A 57 -7.71 15.53 -0.43
CA ILE A 57 -8.23 14.33 -1.09
C ILE A 57 -8.52 14.58 -2.57
N THR A 58 -9.33 15.59 -2.90
CA THR A 58 -9.90 15.81 -4.25
C THR A 58 -9.73 17.25 -4.74
N GLY A 59 -8.73 17.99 -4.25
CA GLY A 59 -8.42 19.33 -4.76
C GLY A 59 -8.13 19.29 -6.26
N HIS A 60 -8.60 20.31 -7.00
CA HIS A 60 -8.40 20.43 -8.45
C HIS A 60 -7.58 21.69 -8.78
N ASN A 61 -7.05 21.72 -10.01
CA ASN A 61 -6.54 22.91 -10.71
C ASN A 61 -5.59 23.79 -9.87
N ASP A 62 -4.49 23.20 -9.37
CA ASP A 62 -3.24 23.84 -8.86
C ASP A 62 -2.57 23.00 -7.74
N GLU A 63 -3.18 21.88 -7.34
CA GLU A 63 -2.67 21.00 -6.29
C GLU A 63 -2.21 19.64 -6.85
N PRO A 64 -0.97 19.52 -7.35
CA PRO A 64 -0.52 18.29 -8.04
C PRO A 64 -0.33 17.09 -7.11
N ASP A 65 -0.32 17.29 -5.80
CA ASP A 65 -0.01 16.28 -4.78
C ASP A 65 -1.24 15.85 -3.96
N THR A 66 -2.46 16.04 -4.50
CA THR A 66 -3.68 15.49 -3.89
C THR A 66 -3.68 13.97 -3.98
N ILE A 67 -4.47 13.31 -3.14
CA ILE A 67 -4.58 11.85 -3.13
C ILE A 67 -5.21 11.35 -4.44
N GLU A 68 -6.21 12.05 -4.96
CA GLU A 68 -6.79 11.75 -6.28
C GLU A 68 -5.74 11.87 -7.39
N GLN A 69 -4.96 12.95 -7.41
CA GLN A 69 -3.93 13.15 -8.43
C GLN A 69 -2.81 12.12 -8.34
N TYR A 70 -2.45 11.69 -7.12
CA TYR A 70 -1.52 10.56 -6.91
C TYR A 70 -2.01 9.32 -7.64
N PHE A 71 -3.23 8.87 -7.34
CA PHE A 71 -3.77 7.65 -7.93
C PHE A 71 -3.97 7.77 -9.43
N MET A 72 -4.44 8.92 -9.92
CA MET A 72 -4.56 9.18 -11.35
C MET A 72 -3.22 9.10 -12.06
N ASN A 73 -2.16 9.69 -11.51
CA ASN A 73 -0.84 9.71 -12.16
C ASN A 73 -0.14 8.36 -12.08
N VAL A 74 -0.09 7.76 -10.89
CA VAL A 74 0.63 6.49 -10.65
C VAL A 74 -0.06 5.34 -11.40
N SER A 75 -1.38 5.39 -11.57
CA SER A 75 -2.14 4.39 -12.34
C SER A 75 -2.19 4.66 -13.85
N ASN A 76 -1.54 5.71 -14.36
CA ASN A 76 -1.67 6.15 -15.75
C ASN A 76 -3.14 6.39 -16.19
N GLY A 77 -3.93 6.97 -15.29
CA GLY A 77 -5.34 7.30 -15.48
C GLY A 77 -6.29 6.11 -15.38
N LEU A 78 -5.81 4.94 -14.98
CA LEU A 78 -6.63 3.71 -14.92
C LEU A 78 -7.46 3.60 -13.64
N TYR A 79 -7.05 4.27 -12.56
CA TYR A 79 -7.73 4.25 -11.26
C TYR A 79 -7.85 5.66 -10.69
N SER A 80 -9.06 5.98 -10.19
CA SER A 80 -9.37 7.25 -9.54
C SER A 80 -10.22 7.04 -8.30
N ILE A 81 -10.04 7.95 -7.34
CA ILE A 81 -10.93 8.10 -6.18
C ILE A 81 -11.87 9.30 -6.34
N GLY A 82 -12.01 9.84 -7.55
CA GLY A 82 -12.94 10.93 -7.84
C GLY A 82 -14.35 10.66 -7.31
N GLY A 83 -15.05 11.70 -6.89
CA GLY A 83 -16.36 11.57 -6.23
C GLY A 83 -16.28 11.13 -4.76
N SER A 84 -15.07 10.98 -4.19
CA SER A 84 -14.90 10.79 -2.74
C SER A 84 -15.51 11.94 -1.94
N ASN A 85 -16.01 11.64 -0.74
CA ASN A 85 -16.62 12.63 0.14
C ASN A 85 -15.90 12.74 1.49
N VAL A 86 -15.71 13.97 1.94
CA VAL A 86 -15.21 14.26 3.30
C VAL A 86 -16.38 14.62 4.21
N ASN A 87 -16.58 13.80 5.23
CA ASN A 87 -17.58 13.98 6.26
C ASN A 87 -17.01 14.83 7.42
N GLY A 88 -17.88 15.43 8.22
CA GLY A 88 -17.47 16.41 9.25
C GLY A 88 -16.68 15.80 10.41
N TRP A 89 -16.13 16.67 11.27
CA TRP A 89 -15.51 16.28 12.54
C TRP A 89 -16.57 15.87 13.57
N PHE A 90 -16.95 14.60 13.58
CA PHE A 90 -17.92 14.06 14.52
C PHE A 90 -17.29 13.83 15.89
N THR A 91 -17.94 14.33 16.93
CA THR A 91 -17.49 14.08 18.30
C THR A 91 -18.04 12.75 18.78
N LEU A 92 -17.14 11.78 19.02
CA LEU A 92 -17.50 10.50 19.61
C LEU A 92 -18.02 10.70 21.04
N SER A 93 -18.96 9.87 21.47
CA SER A 93 -19.43 9.87 22.86
C SER A 93 -18.42 9.26 23.85
N LYS A 94 -17.30 8.73 23.35
CA LYS A 94 -16.28 7.99 24.11
C LYS A 94 -14.98 8.79 24.17
N THR A 95 -14.29 8.68 25.31
CA THR A 95 -12.90 9.10 25.46
C THR A 95 -11.94 8.00 25.00
N GLN A 96 -10.67 8.33 24.79
CA GLN A 96 -9.64 7.30 24.52
C GLN A 96 -9.60 6.26 25.66
N LYS A 97 -9.74 6.73 26.91
CA LYS A 97 -9.79 5.87 28.10
C LYS A 97 -10.98 4.90 28.07
N ASP A 98 -12.16 5.36 27.64
CA ASP A 98 -13.35 4.49 27.55
C ASP A 98 -13.12 3.35 26.55
N ILE A 99 -12.50 3.65 25.41
CA ILE A 99 -12.22 2.65 24.36
C ILE A 99 -11.19 1.62 24.86
N LEU A 100 -10.16 2.05 25.58
CA LEU A 100 -9.18 1.13 26.18
C LEU A 100 -9.82 0.16 27.19
N HIS A 101 -10.88 0.59 27.89
CA HIS A 101 -11.67 -0.32 28.74
C HIS A 101 -12.51 -1.29 27.91
N MET A 102 -13.12 -0.84 26.81
CA MET A 102 -13.95 -1.68 25.94
C MET A 102 -13.17 -2.87 25.36
N ILE A 103 -11.87 -2.71 25.07
CA ILE A 103 -11.01 -3.78 24.55
C ILE A 103 -10.41 -4.69 25.65
N GLY A 104 -10.82 -4.52 26.92
CA GLY A 104 -10.44 -5.43 28.01
C GLY A 104 -9.00 -5.30 28.51
N LYS A 105 -8.32 -4.17 28.23
CA LYS A 105 -6.92 -3.95 28.61
C LYS A 105 -6.69 -3.30 29.99
N SER A 106 -7.63 -3.46 30.91
CA SER A 106 -7.40 -3.14 32.32
C SER A 106 -6.67 -4.30 33.00
N ARG A 107 -5.35 -4.45 32.79
CA ARG A 107 -4.53 -5.32 33.66
C ARG A 107 -4.10 -4.50 34.88
N ARG A 108 -4.60 -4.87 36.07
CA ARG A 108 -4.23 -4.28 37.38
C ARG A 108 -4.44 -2.76 37.48
N GLY A 109 -5.57 -2.23 37.00
CA GLY A 109 -5.94 -0.82 37.18
C GLY A 109 -5.05 0.20 36.47
N ARG A 110 -4.03 -0.24 35.70
CA ARG A 110 -3.23 0.63 34.82
C ARG A 110 -3.68 0.44 33.37
N ILE A 111 -4.14 1.52 32.78
CA ILE A 111 -4.48 1.60 31.37
C ILE A 111 -3.21 1.98 30.63
N ASN A 112 -2.52 0.99 30.07
CA ASN A 112 -1.40 1.26 29.18
C ASN A 112 -1.90 1.31 27.74
N PRO A 113 -1.51 2.33 26.93
CA PRO A 113 -1.78 2.30 25.51
C PRO A 113 -1.21 1.02 24.90
N PRO A 114 -1.89 0.40 23.92
CA PRO A 114 -1.38 -0.80 23.29
C PRO A 114 -0.05 -0.50 22.57
N LEU A 115 0.87 -1.45 22.61
CA LEU A 115 2.10 -1.37 21.84
C LEU A 115 1.75 -1.29 20.36
N LEU A 116 2.31 -0.32 19.64
CA LEU A 116 2.10 -0.14 18.21
C LEU A 116 2.49 -1.42 17.45
N GLY A 117 1.69 -1.82 16.47
CA GLY A 117 1.92 -3.05 15.70
C GLY A 117 1.51 -4.34 16.40
N SER A 118 1.00 -4.29 17.64
CA SER A 118 0.40 -5.46 18.29
C SER A 118 -1.06 -5.66 17.90
N ASP A 119 -1.57 -6.90 17.95
CA ASP A 119 -2.99 -7.23 17.73
C ASP A 119 -3.94 -6.34 18.52
N SER A 120 -3.53 -6.00 19.75
CA SER A 120 -4.32 -5.13 20.61
C SER A 120 -4.38 -3.68 20.18
N SER A 121 -3.37 -3.19 19.45
CA SER A 121 -3.39 -1.87 18.84
C SER A 121 -4.33 -1.85 17.64
N PHE A 122 -4.31 -2.90 16.80
CA PHE A 122 -5.27 -3.06 15.72
C PHE A 122 -6.71 -3.10 16.24
N ARG A 123 -6.99 -3.91 17.26
CA ARG A 123 -8.33 -3.93 17.91
C ARG A 123 -8.76 -2.58 18.47
N TYR A 124 -7.83 -1.79 19.01
CA TYR A 124 -8.12 -0.44 19.47
C TYR A 124 -8.57 0.47 18.33
N PHE A 125 -7.85 0.43 17.20
CA PHE A 125 -8.18 1.20 16.00
C PHE A 125 -9.47 0.71 15.33
N ASP A 126 -9.74 -0.60 15.31
CA ASP A 126 -10.97 -1.16 14.76
C ASP A 126 -12.21 -0.63 15.48
N VAL A 127 -12.18 -0.59 16.81
CA VAL A 127 -13.28 -0.03 17.62
C VAL A 127 -13.48 1.45 17.32
N ILE A 128 -12.39 2.21 17.14
CA ILE A 128 -12.48 3.63 16.78
C ILE A 128 -13.14 3.81 15.41
N LYS A 129 -12.71 3.05 14.39
CA LYS A 129 -13.29 3.08 13.04
C LYS A 129 -14.79 2.77 13.10
N ASP A 130 -15.18 1.70 13.80
CA ASP A 130 -16.59 1.31 13.95
C ASP A 130 -17.43 2.41 14.62
N LEU A 131 -16.91 3.05 15.69
CA LEU A 131 -17.59 4.16 16.36
C LEU A 131 -17.73 5.39 15.46
N CYS A 132 -16.70 5.70 14.68
CA CYS A 132 -16.72 6.78 13.69
C CYS A 132 -17.76 6.58 12.61
N PHE A 133 -17.89 5.35 12.10
CA PHE A 133 -18.86 5.04 11.06
C PHE A 133 -20.28 5.17 11.61
N ALA A 134 -20.52 4.63 12.81
CA ALA A 134 -21.81 4.75 13.48
C ALA A 134 -22.20 6.22 13.71
N GLU A 135 -21.27 7.05 14.18
CA GLU A 135 -21.55 8.47 14.41
C GLU A 135 -21.76 9.23 13.09
N ALA A 136 -20.99 8.94 12.04
CA ALA A 136 -21.17 9.55 10.73
C ALA A 136 -22.56 9.24 10.13
N VAL A 137 -22.99 7.97 10.18
CA VAL A 137 -24.31 7.53 9.69
C VAL A 137 -25.43 8.15 10.51
N LYS A 138 -25.29 8.18 11.84
CA LYS A 138 -26.25 8.83 12.75
C LYS A 138 -26.42 10.32 12.45
N ASN A 139 -25.37 10.99 11.97
CA ASN A 139 -25.39 12.38 11.52
C ASN A 139 -25.79 12.54 10.03
N GLY A 140 -26.36 11.50 9.41
CA GLY A 140 -26.91 11.55 8.06
C GLY A 140 -25.91 11.36 6.92
N SER A 141 -24.67 10.95 7.21
CA SER A 141 -23.67 10.71 6.18
C SER A 141 -23.96 9.42 5.43
N SER A 142 -24.00 9.48 4.09
CA SER A 142 -23.94 8.30 3.24
C SER A 142 -22.48 7.91 3.02
N LEU A 143 -22.13 6.66 3.35
CA LEU A 143 -20.76 6.17 3.31
C LEU A 143 -20.55 5.22 2.13
N HIS A 144 -19.47 5.42 1.40
CA HIS A 144 -18.99 4.50 0.37
C HIS A 144 -18.48 3.19 0.98
N ARG A 145 -18.22 2.22 0.11
CA ARG A 145 -17.63 0.94 0.50
C ARG A 145 -16.28 1.14 1.17
N GLN A 146 -15.38 1.88 0.52
CA GLN A 146 -14.06 2.20 1.06
C GLN A 146 -14.11 3.42 1.98
N LYS A 147 -13.30 3.38 3.05
CA LYS A 147 -13.37 4.37 4.13
C LYS A 147 -11.98 4.74 4.63
N ILE A 148 -11.81 6.02 4.95
CA ILE A 148 -10.65 6.56 5.66
C ILE A 148 -11.17 7.25 6.92
N THR A 149 -10.64 6.88 8.07
CA THR A 149 -10.95 7.52 9.36
C THR A 149 -9.77 8.40 9.76
N ILE A 150 -10.00 9.68 10.02
CA ILE A 150 -8.98 10.57 10.58
C ILE A 150 -9.41 10.95 11.99
N ILE A 151 -8.56 10.64 12.97
CA ILE A 151 -8.82 10.97 14.37
C ILE A 151 -7.90 12.06 14.90
N ASN A 152 -8.32 12.70 15.99
CA ASN A 152 -7.60 13.84 16.57
C ASN A 152 -6.59 13.48 17.67
N ALA A 153 -6.21 12.21 17.81
CA ALA A 153 -5.16 11.79 18.74
C ALA A 153 -4.39 10.56 18.25
N GLY A 154 -3.15 10.42 18.70
CA GLY A 154 -2.28 9.27 18.44
C GLY A 154 -1.22 9.51 17.36
N THR A 155 -0.44 8.47 17.08
CA THR A 155 0.77 8.52 16.23
C THR A 155 0.86 7.32 15.27
N ALA A 156 -0.27 6.82 14.80
CA ALA A 156 -0.39 5.59 14.03
C ALA A 156 -1.15 5.81 12.71
N ALA A 157 -0.82 4.99 11.73
CA ALA A 157 -1.56 4.82 10.50
C ALA A 157 -1.73 3.32 10.30
N VAL A 158 -2.95 2.90 10.01
CA VAL A 158 -3.26 1.46 9.86
C VAL A 158 -4.36 1.22 8.85
N PHE A 159 -4.11 0.27 7.97
CA PHE A 159 -5.12 -0.36 7.14
C PHE A 159 -5.66 -1.65 7.76
N ASP A 160 -6.96 -1.87 7.63
CA ASP A 160 -7.57 -3.18 7.83
C ASP A 160 -8.60 -3.46 6.74
N LYS A 161 -8.82 -4.75 6.43
CA LYS A 161 -9.69 -5.17 5.31
C LYS A 161 -11.18 -4.84 5.53
N LYS A 162 -11.63 -4.71 6.77
CA LYS A 162 -13.05 -4.55 7.11
C LYS A 162 -13.43 -3.06 7.13
N ASN A 163 -12.60 -2.25 7.76
CA ASN A 163 -12.88 -0.87 8.13
C ASN A 163 -11.96 0.13 7.39
N GLY A 164 -11.06 -0.33 6.52
CA GLY A 164 -10.26 0.55 5.66
C GLY A 164 -9.12 1.23 6.41
N VAL A 165 -8.86 2.50 6.11
CA VAL A 165 -7.70 3.23 6.63
C VAL A 165 -8.05 4.00 7.90
N LEU A 166 -7.13 4.08 8.87
CA LEU A 166 -7.14 5.09 9.93
C LEU A 166 -5.84 5.85 9.98
N LEU A 167 -5.93 7.17 10.13
CA LEU A 167 -4.81 8.08 10.34
C LEU A 167 -4.99 8.86 11.64
N THR A 168 -3.88 9.08 12.33
CA THR A 168 -3.79 9.98 13.49
C THR A 168 -3.01 11.25 13.14
N PRO A 169 -3.06 12.31 13.97
CA PRO A 169 -2.59 13.65 13.61
C PRO A 169 -1.15 13.74 13.10
N GLN A 170 -0.23 12.96 13.65
CA GLN A 170 1.19 13.00 13.27
C GLN A 170 1.48 12.39 11.88
N LEU A 171 0.54 11.61 11.35
CA LEU A 171 0.70 10.88 10.08
C LEU A 171 -0.33 11.31 9.03
N VAL A 172 -0.91 12.50 9.18
CA VAL A 172 -1.82 13.12 8.20
C VAL A 172 -1.00 13.81 7.10
N PHE A 173 -0.42 13.02 6.20
CA PHE A 173 0.27 13.49 4.99
C PHE A 173 0.24 12.45 3.86
N SER A 174 0.48 12.90 2.62
CA SER A 174 0.17 12.15 1.39
C SER A 174 0.81 10.77 1.30
N SER A 175 2.11 10.63 1.58
CA SER A 175 2.78 9.32 1.47
C SER A 175 2.19 8.27 2.40
N VAL A 176 1.86 8.64 3.65
CA VAL A 176 1.24 7.68 4.57
C VAL A 176 -0.17 7.32 4.14
N LEU A 177 -1.00 8.28 3.76
CA LEU A 177 -2.37 7.95 3.34
C LEU A 177 -2.37 7.05 2.09
N THR A 178 -1.56 7.39 1.09
CA THR A 178 -1.45 6.58 -0.12
C THR A 178 -0.89 5.18 0.17
N HIS A 179 0.10 5.05 1.05
CA HIS A 179 0.62 3.76 1.53
C HIS A 179 -0.48 2.89 2.15
N GLU A 180 -1.23 3.42 3.11
CA GLU A 180 -2.32 2.67 3.75
C GLU A 180 -3.46 2.33 2.78
N MET A 181 -3.74 3.20 1.82
CA MET A 181 -4.73 2.94 0.78
C MET A 181 -4.29 1.82 -0.17
N VAL A 182 -3.01 1.76 -0.53
CA VAL A 182 -2.47 0.72 -1.42
C VAL A 182 -2.57 -0.68 -0.80
N HIS A 183 -2.54 -0.80 0.53
CA HIS A 183 -2.85 -2.08 1.20
C HIS A 183 -4.23 -2.64 0.86
N SER A 184 -5.20 -1.79 0.49
CA SER A 184 -6.52 -2.25 0.01
C SER A 184 -6.47 -3.03 -1.30
N PHE A 185 -5.36 -2.92 -2.04
CA PHE A 185 -5.12 -3.66 -3.28
C PHE A 185 -4.30 -4.94 -3.07
N PHE A 186 -4.14 -5.41 -1.83
CA PHE A 186 -3.38 -6.62 -1.49
C PHE A 186 -1.86 -6.52 -1.72
N ILE A 187 -1.33 -5.30 -1.68
CA ILE A 187 0.10 -5.02 -1.72
C ILE A 187 0.63 -4.93 -0.29
N GLY A 188 1.75 -5.63 -0.02
CA GLY A 188 2.45 -5.59 1.27
C GLY A 188 3.50 -4.48 1.34
N HIS A 189 4.26 -4.43 2.43
CA HIS A 189 5.46 -3.58 2.48
C HIS A 189 6.52 -4.07 1.48
N SER A 190 7.40 -3.16 1.07
CA SER A 190 8.60 -3.51 0.32
C SER A 190 9.76 -3.87 1.23
N TYR A 191 10.59 -4.78 0.75
CA TYR A 191 11.69 -5.36 1.51
C TYR A 191 13.03 -5.17 0.79
N SER A 192 14.12 -5.54 1.45
CA SER A 192 15.42 -5.82 0.83
C SER A 192 15.97 -7.14 1.34
N ASP A 193 16.95 -7.69 0.63
CA ASP A 193 17.71 -8.86 1.10
C ASP A 193 18.69 -8.54 2.24
N ARG A 194 18.83 -7.26 2.61
CA ARG A 194 19.75 -6.83 3.65
C ARG A 194 19.21 -7.17 5.03
N LYS A 195 20.07 -7.68 5.90
CA LYS A 195 19.76 -8.00 7.31
C LYS A 195 19.76 -6.75 8.19
N ILE A 196 19.02 -5.74 7.79
CA ILE A 196 18.88 -4.49 8.54
C ILE A 196 17.46 -4.33 9.07
N ARG A 197 17.33 -3.57 10.15
CA ARG A 197 16.03 -3.19 10.70
C ARG A 197 15.93 -1.67 10.63
N VAL A 198 15.05 -1.16 9.78
CA VAL A 198 14.91 0.28 9.53
C VAL A 198 14.39 1.03 10.76
N PHE A 199 13.47 0.44 11.53
CA PHE A 199 13.02 0.97 12.82
C PHE A 199 12.59 -0.15 13.80
N PRO A 200 12.45 0.10 15.12
CA PRO A 200 12.39 -0.95 16.15
C PRO A 200 11.38 -2.08 15.94
N TYR A 201 10.23 -1.80 15.31
CA TYR A 201 9.13 -2.74 15.08
C TYR A 201 9.07 -3.30 13.66
N ALA A 202 10.00 -2.91 12.79
CA ALA A 202 10.10 -3.43 11.44
C ALA A 202 10.71 -4.84 11.44
N SER A 203 10.27 -5.65 10.49
CA SER A 203 10.90 -6.91 10.12
C SER A 203 12.26 -6.67 9.44
N SER A 204 13.10 -7.70 9.36
CA SER A 204 14.39 -7.59 8.65
C SER A 204 14.17 -7.25 7.17
N GLY A 205 14.86 -6.22 6.68
CA GLY A 205 14.75 -5.73 5.30
C GLY A 205 13.50 -4.90 5.01
N GLU A 206 12.52 -4.86 5.92
CA GLU A 206 11.27 -4.13 5.70
C GLU A 206 11.50 -2.62 5.64
N TYR A 207 10.82 -1.94 4.70
CA TYR A 207 10.97 -0.51 4.41
C TYR A 207 12.36 -0.10 3.90
N ASP A 208 13.15 -1.05 3.39
CA ASP A 208 14.53 -0.79 2.98
C ASP A 208 14.71 -0.56 1.46
N ASP A 209 13.64 -0.70 0.69
CA ASP A 209 13.55 -0.18 -0.68
C ASP A 209 13.12 1.29 -0.63
N ARG A 210 14.05 2.22 -0.67
CA ARG A 210 13.71 3.65 -0.56
C ARG A 210 12.99 4.24 -1.77
N TYR A 211 12.88 3.52 -2.87
CA TYR A 211 12.29 4.02 -4.12
C TYR A 211 10.80 3.68 -4.22
N ASP A 212 10.31 2.77 -3.39
CA ASP A 212 8.92 2.35 -3.39
C ASP A 212 8.07 3.01 -2.28
N LEU A 213 6.83 3.37 -2.61
CA LEU A 213 5.85 3.88 -1.66
C LEU A 213 5.61 2.89 -0.51
N MET A 214 5.69 1.59 -0.76
CA MET A 214 5.50 0.57 0.28
C MET A 214 6.66 0.47 1.27
N SER A 215 7.65 1.37 1.16
CA SER A 215 8.69 1.63 2.14
C SER A 215 8.56 3.02 2.81
N THR A 216 7.35 3.59 2.88
CA THR A 216 7.05 4.93 3.42
C THR A 216 7.79 5.29 4.73
N ALA A 217 8.11 4.36 5.62
CA ALA A 217 8.90 4.68 6.82
C ALA A 217 10.33 5.21 6.55
N ASN A 218 10.87 5.02 5.34
CA ASN A 218 12.26 5.37 4.97
C ASN A 218 12.41 5.70 3.46
N ALA A 219 11.31 5.97 2.77
CA ALA A 219 11.30 6.24 1.34
C ALA A 219 11.81 7.65 0.97
N TYR A 220 12.25 7.82 -0.28
CA TYR A 220 12.67 9.10 -0.86
C TYR A 220 11.48 10.01 -1.17
N MET A 221 10.95 10.61 -0.12
CA MET A 221 9.84 11.57 -0.20
C MET A 221 10.32 12.99 -0.50
N TYR A 222 9.38 13.85 -0.87
CA TYR A 222 9.59 15.28 -1.03
C TYR A 222 8.52 16.08 -0.29
N HIS A 223 8.78 17.38 -0.08
CA HIS A 223 7.81 18.29 0.53
C HIS A 223 6.72 18.73 -0.46
N SER A 224 5.47 18.64 -0.02
CA SER A 224 4.27 19.14 -0.72
C SER A 224 3.44 20.04 0.19
N ASN A 225 2.40 20.66 -0.39
CA ASN A 225 1.41 21.44 0.38
C ASN A 225 0.63 20.60 1.41
N PHE A 226 0.66 19.27 1.27
CA PHE A 226 -0.04 18.33 2.15
C PHE A 226 0.91 17.47 2.99
N GLY A 227 2.13 17.96 3.23
CA GLY A 227 3.17 17.25 3.97
C GLY A 227 4.10 16.47 3.03
N MET A 228 4.67 15.36 3.51
CA MET A 228 5.53 14.53 2.66
C MET A 228 4.70 13.78 1.62
N SER A 229 5.22 13.70 0.40
CA SER A 229 4.60 12.99 -0.72
C SER A 229 5.66 12.21 -1.50
N GLY A 230 5.20 11.24 -2.29
CA GLY A 230 6.05 10.29 -3.00
C GLY A 230 6.71 9.25 -2.08
N PRO A 231 7.58 8.38 -2.62
CA PRO A 231 7.74 8.12 -4.05
C PRO A 231 6.50 7.49 -4.70
N GLY A 232 6.53 7.24 -6.00
CA GLY A 232 5.56 6.36 -6.65
C GLY A 232 5.68 4.90 -6.21
N LEU A 233 4.75 4.04 -6.64
CA LEU A 233 4.94 2.60 -6.55
C LEU A 233 6.08 2.15 -7.46
N ASN A 234 6.80 1.11 -7.06
CA ASN A 234 7.77 0.43 -7.92
C ASN A 234 7.08 -0.34 -9.05
N GLY A 235 7.84 -0.63 -10.10
CA GLY A 235 7.40 -1.30 -11.31
C GLY A 235 6.65 -2.61 -11.05
N PRO A 236 7.11 -3.49 -10.17
CA PRO A 236 6.39 -4.72 -9.81
C PRO A 236 5.01 -4.47 -9.20
N HIS A 237 4.87 -3.50 -8.30
CA HIS A 237 3.56 -3.12 -7.79
C HIS A 237 2.66 -2.53 -8.88
N LEU A 238 3.22 -1.71 -9.77
CA LEU A 238 2.49 -1.18 -10.93
C LEU A 238 2.02 -2.29 -11.88
N ASP A 239 2.87 -3.27 -12.16
CA ASP A 239 2.56 -4.44 -12.99
C ASP A 239 1.47 -5.31 -12.34
N TYR A 240 1.61 -5.62 -11.04
CA TYR A 240 0.61 -6.38 -10.28
C TYR A 240 -0.79 -5.76 -10.34
N LEU A 241 -0.88 -4.43 -10.31
CA LEU A 241 -2.13 -3.67 -10.41
C LEU A 241 -2.62 -3.47 -11.85
N GLY A 242 -1.82 -3.86 -12.85
CA GLY A 242 -2.08 -3.55 -14.26
C GLY A 242 -2.09 -2.06 -14.56
N TRP A 243 -1.31 -1.29 -13.79
CA TRP A 243 -1.11 0.16 -13.87
C TRP A 243 0.07 0.55 -14.74
N LEU A 244 0.93 -0.40 -15.07
CA LEU A 244 2.05 -0.20 -15.97
C LEU A 244 1.61 -0.43 -17.43
N PRO A 245 1.68 0.58 -18.32
CA PRO A 245 1.38 0.38 -19.74
C PRO A 245 2.34 -0.61 -20.40
N MET A 246 1.84 -1.51 -21.24
CA MET A 246 2.67 -2.56 -21.87
C MET A 246 3.77 -2.00 -22.78
N ASP A 247 3.56 -0.83 -23.39
CA ASP A 247 4.57 -0.11 -24.17
C ASP A 247 5.68 0.50 -23.30
N ARG A 248 5.60 0.36 -21.98
CA ARG A 248 6.65 0.69 -21.01
C ARG A 248 7.30 -0.55 -20.38
N MET A 249 6.90 -1.75 -20.79
CA MET A 249 7.46 -3.03 -20.33
C MET A 249 8.21 -3.73 -21.45
N LEU A 250 9.45 -4.13 -21.17
CA LEU A 250 10.22 -4.97 -22.08
C LEU A 250 10.35 -6.39 -21.55
N TYR A 251 9.70 -7.31 -22.24
CA TYR A 251 10.07 -8.72 -22.26
C TYR A 251 11.13 -8.88 -23.35
N PHE A 252 12.29 -9.45 -23.02
CA PHE A 252 13.49 -9.51 -23.87
C PHE A 252 13.20 -9.60 -25.40
N GLY A 253 13.66 -8.59 -26.18
CA GLY A 253 13.49 -8.56 -27.64
C GLY A 253 13.78 -7.26 -28.44
N ARG A 254 13.75 -6.04 -27.85
CA ARG A 254 14.11 -4.74 -28.50
C ARG A 254 14.10 -3.55 -27.50
N THR A 255 15.06 -2.60 -27.55
CA THR A 255 15.36 -1.65 -26.44
C THR A 255 15.28 -0.14 -26.81
N ARG A 256 14.09 0.51 -26.81
CA ARG A 256 13.99 1.99 -26.74
C ARG A 256 12.75 2.43 -25.94
N GLY A 257 12.95 3.16 -24.84
CA GLY A 257 11.88 3.90 -24.11
C GLY A 257 11.26 3.24 -22.87
N TRP A 258 11.81 2.12 -22.38
CA TRP A 258 11.16 1.26 -21.39
C TRP A 258 11.35 1.70 -19.93
N LEU A 259 10.31 1.49 -19.10
CA LEU A 259 10.33 1.72 -17.66
C LEU A 259 10.76 0.47 -16.87
N LEU A 260 10.38 -0.73 -17.32
CA LEU A 260 10.59 -2.00 -16.59
C LEU A 260 11.08 -3.12 -17.51
N ILE A 261 12.11 -3.85 -17.09
CA ILE A 261 12.61 -5.09 -17.74
C ILE A 261 12.36 -6.26 -16.78
N MET A 262 11.77 -7.37 -17.24
CA MET A 262 11.55 -8.58 -16.45
C MET A 262 12.50 -9.71 -16.87
N LEU A 263 13.23 -10.30 -15.93
CA LEU A 263 14.25 -11.33 -16.14
C LEU A 263 13.93 -12.58 -15.31
N PRO A 264 13.33 -13.62 -15.88
CA PRO A 264 13.13 -14.88 -15.15
C PRO A 264 14.49 -15.44 -14.72
N TYR A 265 14.64 -15.81 -13.44
CA TYR A 265 15.88 -16.40 -12.92
C TYR A 265 15.72 -17.83 -12.45
N ASP A 266 14.49 -18.24 -12.18
CA ASP A 266 14.13 -19.61 -11.90
C ASP A 266 13.65 -20.27 -13.19
N ARG A 267 14.33 -21.33 -13.59
CA ARG A 267 13.99 -22.10 -14.79
C ARG A 267 12.68 -22.86 -14.59
N ASP A 268 12.42 -23.31 -13.38
CA ASP A 268 11.34 -24.22 -13.05
C ASP A 268 10.08 -23.46 -12.60
N ASP A 269 10.23 -22.20 -12.20
CA ASP A 269 9.13 -21.28 -11.91
C ASP A 269 9.30 -19.91 -12.58
N PRO A 270 8.73 -19.68 -13.78
CA PRO A 270 8.88 -18.42 -14.49
C PRO A 270 8.21 -17.23 -13.79
N ASN A 271 7.47 -17.45 -12.70
CA ASN A 271 6.94 -16.37 -11.86
C ASN A 271 8.00 -15.76 -10.93
N ASN A 272 9.17 -16.39 -10.81
CA ASN A 272 10.32 -15.85 -10.08
C ASN A 272 11.24 -15.12 -11.08
N TYR A 273 11.14 -13.80 -11.08
CA TYR A 273 11.90 -12.93 -11.98
C TYR A 273 12.49 -11.74 -11.23
N TYR A 274 13.59 -11.22 -11.76
CA TYR A 274 14.08 -9.90 -11.42
C TYR A 274 13.38 -8.85 -12.27
N THR A 275 13.18 -7.67 -11.72
CA THR A 275 12.88 -6.50 -12.53
C THR A 275 14.02 -5.49 -12.48
N ILE A 276 14.28 -4.83 -13.61
CA ILE A 276 15.16 -3.65 -13.68
C ILE A 276 14.28 -2.46 -14.02
N GLU A 277 14.27 -1.45 -13.15
CA GLU A 277 13.49 -0.22 -13.31
C GLU A 277 14.40 0.99 -13.37
N LEU A 278 14.10 1.95 -14.26
CA LEU A 278 14.74 3.27 -14.26
C LEU A 278 13.86 4.25 -13.48
N ARG A 279 14.34 4.69 -12.31
CA ARG A 279 13.71 5.75 -11.52
C ARG A 279 14.36 7.10 -11.87
N THR A 280 13.55 8.14 -12.04
CA THR A 280 14.01 9.49 -12.39
C THR A 280 13.38 10.52 -11.45
N PRO A 281 14.03 11.67 -11.18
CA PRO A 281 13.58 12.65 -10.20
C PRO A 281 12.42 13.52 -10.72
N HIS A 282 11.35 12.89 -11.20
CA HIS A 282 10.20 13.54 -11.81
C HIS A 282 8.89 13.10 -11.15
N ASN A 283 7.87 13.96 -11.17
CA ASN A 283 6.55 13.70 -10.60
C ASN A 283 6.62 13.26 -9.12
N PHE A 284 6.08 12.08 -8.79
CA PHE A 284 6.10 11.53 -7.44
C PHE A 284 7.48 11.04 -7.01
N ASP A 285 8.46 10.97 -7.90
CA ASP A 285 9.82 10.55 -7.58
C ASP A 285 10.80 11.71 -7.42
N ARG A 286 10.32 12.95 -7.35
CA ARG A 286 11.17 14.14 -7.19
C ARG A 286 11.93 14.22 -5.86
N GLY A 287 11.69 13.29 -4.93
CA GLY A 287 12.52 13.10 -3.74
C GLY A 287 13.83 12.36 -4.00
N ILE A 288 13.99 11.74 -5.18
CA ILE A 288 15.23 11.12 -5.62
C ILE A 288 16.20 12.20 -6.11
N GLU A 289 17.49 12.08 -5.78
CA GLU A 289 18.50 13.09 -6.17
C GLU A 289 18.88 13.04 -7.66
N GLN A 290 18.98 11.84 -8.22
CA GLN A 290 19.40 11.61 -9.61
C GLN A 290 18.83 10.30 -10.15
N ALA A 291 18.75 10.18 -11.47
CA ALA A 291 18.26 8.97 -12.11
C ALA A 291 19.09 7.74 -11.71
N LYS A 292 18.42 6.64 -11.37
CA LYS A 292 19.05 5.39 -10.92
C LYS A 292 18.32 4.17 -11.47
N HIS A 293 19.09 3.12 -11.70
CA HIS A 293 18.55 1.80 -11.99
C HIS A 293 18.33 1.06 -10.68
N GLU A 294 17.14 0.51 -10.52
CA GLU A 294 16.74 -0.31 -9.39
C GLU A 294 16.55 -1.76 -9.86
N ILE A 295 17.02 -2.71 -9.06
CA ILE A 295 16.88 -4.14 -9.34
C ILE A 295 16.08 -4.76 -8.20
N LEU A 296 14.91 -5.30 -8.53
CA LEU A 296 14.00 -5.92 -7.58
C LEU A 296 13.90 -7.42 -7.86
N ASN A 297 13.80 -8.20 -6.80
CA ASN A 297 13.41 -9.61 -6.82
C ASN A 297 11.95 -9.72 -6.41
N ILE A 298 11.16 -10.46 -7.18
CA ILE A 298 9.71 -10.58 -6.98
C ILE A 298 9.37 -11.93 -6.36
N TYR A 299 8.57 -11.90 -5.30
CA TYR A 299 8.03 -13.10 -4.68
C TYR A 299 6.62 -12.84 -4.15
N THR A 300 5.73 -13.81 -4.33
CA THR A 300 4.38 -13.76 -3.77
C THR A 300 4.31 -14.59 -2.49
N THR A 301 3.74 -14.04 -1.43
CA THR A 301 3.31 -14.82 -0.27
C THR A 301 1.83 -15.17 -0.41
N ASN A 302 1.33 -16.11 0.40
CA ASN A 302 -0.10 -16.47 0.41
C ASN A 302 -1.04 -15.30 0.77
N LEU A 303 -0.51 -14.16 1.25
CA LEU A 303 -1.30 -13.07 1.82
C LEU A 303 -1.09 -11.70 1.14
N ALA A 304 0.04 -11.51 0.44
CA ALA A 304 0.40 -10.24 -0.20
C ALA A 304 1.43 -10.43 -1.31
N PHE A 305 1.38 -9.53 -2.30
CA PHE A 305 2.46 -9.33 -3.26
C PHE A 305 3.57 -8.48 -2.60
N CYS A 306 4.82 -8.90 -2.76
CA CYS A 306 6.00 -8.25 -2.19
C CYS A 306 7.12 -8.12 -3.24
N SER A 307 7.86 -7.02 -3.17
CA SER A 307 9.10 -6.81 -3.92
C SER A 307 10.27 -6.59 -2.97
N GLY A 308 11.44 -7.11 -3.34
CA GLY A 308 12.67 -6.99 -2.57
C GLY A 308 13.81 -6.35 -3.37
N THR A 309 14.50 -5.33 -2.87
CA THR A 309 15.76 -4.87 -3.51
C THR A 309 16.88 -5.90 -3.32
N SER A 310 17.61 -6.20 -4.40
CA SER A 310 18.78 -7.12 -4.34
C SER A 310 20.09 -6.34 -4.26
N SER A 311 20.93 -6.67 -3.28
CA SER A 311 22.22 -6.01 -3.05
C SER A 311 23.42 -6.67 -3.74
N SER A 312 23.22 -7.71 -4.57
CA SER A 312 24.36 -8.54 -5.00
C SER A 312 25.30 -7.84 -6.01
N GLU A 313 26.61 -7.85 -5.73
CA GLU A 313 27.69 -7.40 -6.64
C GLU A 313 27.70 -8.13 -8.00
N LYS A 314 26.97 -9.24 -8.15
CA LYS A 314 26.92 -10.04 -9.40
C LYS A 314 26.27 -9.29 -10.57
N TRP A 315 25.51 -8.21 -10.31
CA TRP A 315 24.73 -7.50 -11.33
C TRP A 315 25.49 -6.48 -12.16
N HIS A 316 26.66 -6.00 -11.70
CA HIS A 316 27.46 -5.04 -12.47
C HIS A 316 27.84 -5.59 -13.86
N LYS A 317 28.06 -6.90 -13.98
CA LYS A 317 28.35 -7.54 -15.27
C LYS A 317 27.12 -7.64 -16.16
N LEU A 318 25.94 -7.99 -15.63
CA LEU A 318 24.73 -8.15 -16.44
C LEU A 318 24.18 -6.81 -16.95
N LEU A 319 24.17 -5.77 -16.12
CA LEU A 319 23.82 -4.40 -16.55
C LEU A 319 24.77 -3.88 -17.63
N PHE A 320 26.07 -4.17 -17.53
CA PHE A 320 27.04 -3.82 -18.57
C PHE A 320 26.74 -4.47 -19.92
N TYR A 321 26.27 -5.72 -19.93
CA TYR A 321 25.90 -6.42 -21.17
C TYR A 321 24.58 -5.91 -21.76
N ILE A 322 23.59 -5.58 -20.93
CA ILE A 322 22.30 -5.06 -21.40
C ILE A 322 22.45 -3.62 -21.93
N ILE A 323 23.24 -2.77 -21.27
CA ILE A 323 23.47 -1.37 -21.69
C ILE A 323 24.35 -1.29 -22.96
N LYS A 324 25.32 -2.19 -23.14
CA LYS A 324 26.16 -2.21 -24.37
C LYS A 324 25.44 -2.76 -25.62
N ALA A 325 24.32 -3.44 -25.46
CA ALA A 325 23.60 -4.10 -26.55
C ALA A 325 22.46 -3.24 -27.15
N GLY A 326 22.27 -1.99 -26.68
CA GLY A 326 21.35 -1.00 -27.23
C GLY A 326 22.07 0.18 -27.87
#